data_AF-C9WB46-F1
#
_entry.id   AF-C9WB46-F1
#
_cell.length_a   1.000
_cell.length_b   1.000
_cell.length_c   1.000
_cell.angle_alpha   90.00
_cell.angle_beta   90.00
_cell.angle_gamma   90.00
#
_symmetry.space_group_name_H-M   'P 1'
#
loop_
_entity.id
_entity.type
_entity.pdbx_description
1 polymer ?
#
loop_
_entity_poly.entity_id
_entity_poly.type
_entity_poly.pdbx_seq_one_letter_code
_entity_poly.pdbx_strand_id
1 'polypeptide(L)'
;DRRKNVKKLMVDPKESASYARVDILQKALKLTANSMYGCLGFTNSRFYAKPLAVLITSKGRDILQNTVDLAEKLSMEVIYGDTDSIMINTNTSEMQKASEIGKLLKELVNKQYKSLEI
;
A
#
# COMPACT_ATOMS: atom_id res chain seq x y z
N ASP A 1 -4.48 13.55 4.27
CA ASP A 1 -4.32 14.83 3.52
C ASP A 1 -2.96 15.51 3.63
N ARG A 2 -2.40 15.70 4.83
CA ARG A 2 -1.07 16.35 4.98
C ARG A 2 0.02 15.76 4.08
N ARG A 3 0.15 14.44 4.00
CA ARG A 3 1.13 13.78 3.12
C ARG A 3 0.91 14.08 1.63
N LYS A 4 -0.35 14.20 1.18
CA LYS A 4 -0.67 14.59 -0.21
C LYS A 4 -0.20 16.01 -0.50
N ASN A 5 -0.42 16.94 0.44
CA ASN A 5 0.06 18.32 0.29
C ASN A 5 1.59 18.40 0.29
N VAL A 6 2.27 17.65 1.16
CA VAL A 6 3.75 17.57 1.17
C VAL A 6 4.28 17.03 -0.16
N LYS A 7 3.65 15.99 -0.72
CA LYS A 7 4.03 15.49 -2.06
C LYS A 7 3.87 16.53 -3.17
N LYS A 8 2.87 17.42 -3.10
CA LYS A 8 2.71 18.51 -4.09
C LYS A 8 3.84 19.54 -4.04
N LEU A 9 4.53 19.65 -2.90
CA LEU A 9 5.68 20.54 -2.72
C LEU A 9 7.00 19.92 -3.21
N MET A 10 6.99 18.65 -3.62
CA MET A 10 8.18 17.96 -4.16
C MET A 10 8.40 18.31 -5.64
N VAL A 11 8.53 19.61 -5.93
CA VAL A 11 8.74 20.15 -7.29
C VAL A 11 10.21 20.43 -7.61
N ASP A 12 11.03 20.68 -6.59
CA ASP A 12 12.45 20.97 -6.77
C ASP A 12 13.25 19.73 -7.24
N PRO A 13 14.41 19.91 -7.88
CA PRO A 13 15.30 18.81 -8.25
C PRO A 13 15.65 17.93 -7.05
N LYS A 14 15.83 16.61 -7.30
CA LYS A 14 16.06 15.61 -6.24
C LYS A 14 17.32 15.88 -5.42
N GLU A 15 18.30 16.53 -6.03
CA GLU A 15 19.60 16.89 -5.45
C GLU A 15 19.50 18.11 -4.54
N SER A 16 18.40 18.86 -4.58
CA SER A 16 18.22 20.06 -3.77
C SER A 16 18.00 19.72 -2.30
N ALA A 17 18.55 20.56 -1.41
CA ALA A 17 18.30 20.45 0.03
C ALA A 17 16.81 20.64 0.39
N SER A 18 16.07 21.41 -0.43
CA SER A 18 14.63 21.59 -0.31
C SER A 18 13.88 20.27 -0.54
N TYR A 19 14.17 19.58 -1.65
CA TYR A 19 13.58 18.28 -1.95
C TYR A 19 13.87 17.26 -0.85
N ALA A 20 15.11 17.19 -0.37
CA ALA A 20 15.51 16.26 0.70
C ALA A 20 14.68 16.46 1.97
N ARG A 21 14.44 17.72 2.38
CA ARG A 21 13.59 18.03 3.55
C ARG A 21 12.15 17.58 3.37
N VAL A 22 11.56 17.86 2.21
CA VAL A 22 10.17 17.49 1.89
C VAL A 22 10.01 15.97 1.79
N ASP A 23 11.01 15.26 1.23
CA ASP A 23 11.02 13.80 1.16
C ASP A 23 11.11 13.15 2.56
N ILE A 24 11.95 13.69 3.46
CA ILE A 24 11.99 13.23 4.85
C ILE A 24 10.62 13.40 5.51
N LEU A 25 9.97 14.56 5.31
CA LEU A 25 8.65 14.83 5.88
C LEU A 25 7.58 13.87 5.37
N GLN A 26 7.52 13.58 4.06
CA GLN A 26 6.53 12.64 3.54
C GLN A 26 6.78 11.21 4.03
N LYS A 27 8.05 10.80 4.19
CA LYS A 27 8.44 9.51 4.75
C LYS A 27 8.02 9.39 6.22
N ALA A 28 8.26 10.42 7.03
CA ALA A 28 7.83 10.45 8.42
C ALA A 28 6.30 10.30 8.53
N LEU A 29 5.54 11.06 7.73
CA LEU A 29 4.07 10.93 7.70
C LEU A 29 3.60 9.54 7.26
N LYS A 30 4.29 8.90 6.30
CA LYS A 30 4.00 7.52 5.89
C LYS A 30 4.21 6.55 7.05
N LEU A 31 5.36 6.65 7.72
CA LEU A 31 5.73 5.75 8.81
C LEU A 31 4.75 5.87 9.98
N THR A 32 4.41 7.11 10.38
CA THR A 32 3.44 7.35 11.45
C THR A 32 2.07 6.74 11.12
N ALA A 33 1.56 6.96 9.90
CA ALA A 33 0.27 6.40 9.51
C ALA A 33 0.27 4.86 9.50
N ASN A 34 1.31 4.25 8.94
CA ASN A 34 1.42 2.78 8.85
C ASN A 34 1.62 2.12 10.22
N SER A 35 2.14 2.86 11.21
CA SER A 35 2.35 2.34 12.57
C SER A 35 1.10 2.38 13.44
N MET A 36 0.03 3.06 13.00
CA MET A 36 -1.19 3.25 13.81
C MET A 36 -1.88 1.94 14.19
N TYR A 37 -1.84 0.92 13.31
CA TYR A 37 -2.38 -0.40 13.64
C TYR A 37 -1.68 -1.02 14.86
N GLY A 38 -0.37 -0.83 14.99
CA GLY A 38 0.41 -1.32 16.13
C GLY A 38 -0.11 -0.80 17.47
N CYS A 39 -0.62 0.43 17.51
CA CYS A 39 -1.20 1.01 18.72
C CYS A 39 -2.45 0.25 19.20
N LEU A 40 -3.22 -0.35 18.30
CA LEU A 40 -4.47 -1.06 18.61
C LEU A 40 -4.26 -2.58 18.70
N GLY A 41 -3.35 -3.14 17.89
CA GLY A 41 -3.14 -4.57 17.73
C GLY A 41 -2.08 -5.18 18.63
N PHE A 42 -1.11 -4.39 19.12
CA PHE A 42 -0.06 -4.91 20.00
C PHE A 42 -0.59 -5.09 21.42
N THR A 43 -0.48 -6.30 21.97
CA THR A 43 -1.07 -6.69 23.26
C THR A 43 -0.56 -5.87 24.45
N ASN A 44 0.68 -5.39 24.40
CA ASN A 44 1.27 -4.55 25.45
C ASN A 44 1.16 -3.04 25.15
N SER A 45 0.40 -2.65 24.13
CA SER A 45 0.15 -1.23 23.83
C SER A 45 -0.77 -0.61 24.87
N ARG A 46 -0.49 0.65 25.23
CA ARG A 46 -1.37 1.47 26.08
C ARG A 46 -2.79 1.61 25.51
N PHE A 47 -2.95 1.52 24.18
CA PHE A 47 -4.22 1.66 23.47
C PHE A 47 -4.72 0.33 22.89
N TYR A 48 -4.27 -0.81 23.44
CA TYR A 48 -4.66 -2.14 22.96
C TYR A 48 -6.18 -2.31 22.96
N ALA A 49 -6.72 -2.72 21.81
CA ALA A 49 -8.15 -2.92 21.61
C ALA A 49 -8.39 -4.12 20.70
N LYS A 50 -8.45 -5.31 21.30
CA LYS A 50 -8.61 -6.60 20.58
C LYS A 50 -9.77 -6.59 19.56
N PRO A 51 -11.00 -6.12 19.89
CA PRO A 51 -12.09 -6.15 18.92
C PRO A 51 -11.82 -5.29 17.68
N LEU A 52 -11.18 -4.12 17.87
CA LEU A 52 -10.81 -3.24 16.76
C LEU A 52 -9.70 -3.87 15.90
N ALA A 53 -8.70 -4.46 16.52
CA ALA A 53 -7.63 -5.15 15.81
C ALA A 53 -8.14 -6.33 14.98
N VAL A 54 -9.06 -7.13 15.54
CA VAL A 54 -9.72 -8.24 14.83
C VAL A 54 -10.57 -7.73 13.65
N LEU A 55 -11.33 -6.64 13.84
CA LEU A 55 -12.10 -6.03 12.77
C LEU A 55 -11.21 -5.55 11.61
N ILE A 56 -10.13 -4.84 11.93
CA ILE A 56 -9.17 -4.33 10.93
C ILE A 56 -8.52 -5.50 10.18
N THR A 57 -8.03 -6.52 10.89
CA THR A 57 -7.42 -7.70 10.24
C THR A 57 -8.39 -8.51 9.40
N SER A 58 -9.65 -8.63 9.83
CA SER A 58 -10.69 -9.26 9.03
C SER A 58 -10.92 -8.51 7.72
N LYS A 59 -11.04 -7.19 7.78
CA LYS A 59 -11.21 -6.37 6.57
C LYS A 59 -9.98 -6.40 5.67
N GLY A 60 -8.78 -6.45 6.25
CA GLY A 60 -7.54 -6.65 5.50
C GLY A 60 -7.55 -7.95 4.70
N ARG A 61 -7.97 -9.07 5.32
CA ARG A 61 -8.12 -10.36 4.63
C ARG A 61 -9.17 -10.31 3.52
N ASP A 62 -10.33 -9.71 3.77
CA ASP A 62 -11.37 -9.54 2.74
C ASP A 62 -10.83 -8.80 1.51
N ILE A 63 -10.08 -7.71 1.74
CA ILE A 63 -9.48 -6.89 0.67
C ILE A 63 -8.40 -7.67 -0.09
N LEU A 64 -7.53 -8.39 0.61
CA LEU A 64 -6.49 -9.21 0.00
C LEU A 64 -7.08 -10.30 -0.87
N GLN A 65 -8.08 -11.03 -0.37
CA GLN A 65 -8.75 -12.07 -1.15
C GLN A 65 -9.37 -11.49 -2.42
N ASN A 66 -10.10 -10.37 -2.30
CA ASN A 66 -10.66 -9.69 -3.47
C ASN A 66 -9.59 -9.23 -4.47
N THR A 67 -8.39 -8.89 -3.98
CA THR A 67 -7.26 -8.49 -4.84
C THR A 67 -6.66 -9.71 -5.56
N VAL A 68 -6.56 -10.85 -4.88
CA VAL A 68 -6.16 -12.13 -5.48
C VAL A 68 -7.14 -12.53 -6.58
N ASP A 69 -8.44 -12.54 -6.28
CA ASP A 69 -9.49 -12.87 -7.24
C ASP A 69 -9.47 -11.94 -8.47
N LEU A 70 -9.12 -10.66 -8.27
CA LEU A 70 -8.97 -9.69 -9.36
C LEU A 70 -7.73 -9.98 -10.22
N ALA A 71 -6.61 -10.36 -9.62
CA ALA A 71 -5.41 -10.75 -10.34
C ALA A 71 -5.63 -12.03 -11.16
N GLU A 72 -6.30 -13.03 -10.60
CA GLU A 72 -6.65 -14.28 -11.28
C GLU A 72 -7.58 -14.03 -12.48
N LYS A 73 -8.55 -13.10 -12.36
CA LYS A 73 -9.42 -12.69 -13.48
C LYS A 73 -8.66 -12.06 -14.65
N LEU A 74 -7.47 -11.54 -14.41
CA LEU A 74 -6.59 -10.98 -15.43
C LEU A 74 -5.56 -12.00 -15.94
N SER A 75 -5.77 -13.28 -15.64
CA SER A 75 -4.88 -14.39 -15.98
C SER A 75 -3.46 -14.23 -15.38
N MET A 76 -3.36 -13.56 -14.23
CA MET A 76 -2.14 -13.45 -13.46
C MET A 76 -2.15 -14.51 -12.35
N GLU A 77 -1.03 -15.18 -12.14
CA GLU A 77 -0.89 -16.16 -11.07
C GLU A 77 -0.34 -15.48 -9.81
N VAL A 78 -1.04 -15.60 -8.67
CA VAL A 78 -0.54 -15.08 -7.40
C VAL A 78 0.38 -16.13 -6.78
N ILE A 79 1.67 -15.78 -6.64
CA ILE A 79 2.71 -16.68 -6.12
C ILE A 79 2.89 -16.55 -4.60
N TYR A 80 2.52 -15.41 -4.02
CA TYR A 80 2.60 -15.13 -2.59
C TYR A 80 1.68 -13.99 -2.18
N GLY A 81 1.20 -14.01 -0.94
CA GLY A 81 0.45 -12.92 -0.34
C GLY A 81 0.61 -12.86 1.18
N ASP A 82 0.78 -11.66 1.71
CA ASP A 82 0.79 -11.33 3.14
C ASP A 82 -0.15 -10.13 3.41
N THR A 83 -0.24 -9.70 4.67
CA THR A 83 -1.08 -8.63 5.18
C THR A 83 -0.97 -7.30 4.41
N ASP A 84 0.17 -7.00 3.80
CA ASP A 84 0.44 -5.72 3.13
C ASP A 84 1.00 -5.83 1.70
N SER A 85 1.16 -7.06 1.19
CA SER A 85 1.83 -7.29 -0.09
C SER A 85 1.33 -8.54 -0.78
N ILE A 86 1.32 -8.50 -2.11
CA ILE A 86 1.07 -9.66 -2.98
C ILE A 86 2.16 -9.71 -4.04
N MET A 87 2.56 -10.91 -4.41
CA MET A 87 3.49 -11.16 -5.51
C MET A 87 2.73 -11.89 -6.61
N ILE A 88 2.85 -11.37 -7.83
CA ILE A 88 2.16 -11.88 -9.01
C ILE A 88 3.16 -12.29 -10.07
N ASN A 89 2.91 -13.42 -10.71
CA ASN A 89 3.59 -13.86 -11.91
C ASN A 89 2.84 -13.30 -13.12
N THR A 90 3.52 -12.41 -13.87
CA THR A 90 2.98 -11.73 -15.05
C THR A 90 3.18 -12.50 -16.35
N ASN A 91 3.80 -13.70 -16.29
CA ASN A 91 4.06 -14.57 -17.45
C ASN A 91 4.80 -13.89 -18.62
N THR A 92 5.60 -12.85 -18.33
CA THR A 92 6.40 -12.14 -19.33
C THR A 92 7.85 -12.04 -18.87
N SER A 93 8.77 -12.17 -19.83
CA SER A 93 10.21 -11.95 -19.62
C SER A 93 10.62 -10.49 -19.83
N GLU A 94 9.71 -9.65 -20.35
CA GLU A 94 9.97 -8.24 -20.60
C GLU A 94 9.57 -7.36 -19.40
N MET A 95 10.55 -6.65 -18.83
CA MET A 95 10.35 -5.79 -17.67
C MET A 95 9.34 -4.65 -17.93
N GLN A 96 9.31 -4.09 -19.15
CA GLN A 96 8.39 -3.01 -19.50
C GLN A 96 6.93 -3.49 -19.46
N LYS A 97 6.64 -4.62 -20.13
CA LYS A 97 5.31 -5.25 -20.10
C LYS A 97 4.90 -5.64 -18.68
N ALA A 98 5.82 -6.21 -17.88
CA ALA A 98 5.53 -6.52 -16.48
C ALA A 98 5.16 -5.27 -15.66
N SER A 99 5.84 -4.15 -15.91
CA SER A 99 5.53 -2.86 -15.26
C SER A 99 4.15 -2.33 -15.65
N GLU A 100 3.78 -2.43 -16.92
CA GLU A 100 2.45 -2.03 -17.42
C GLU A 100 1.34 -2.87 -16.81
N ILE A 101 1.52 -4.19 -16.76
CA ILE A 101 0.58 -5.13 -16.12
C ILE A 101 0.41 -4.78 -14.63
N GLY A 102 1.51 -4.50 -13.91
CA GLY A 102 1.46 -4.08 -12.52
C GLY A 102 0.72 -2.75 -12.31
N LYS A 103 0.90 -1.78 -13.21
CA LYS A 103 0.17 -0.50 -13.17
C LYS A 103 -1.33 -0.71 -13.41
N LEU A 104 -1.70 -1.56 -14.36
CA LEU A 104 -3.09 -1.91 -14.62
C LEU A 104 -3.77 -2.50 -13.38
N LEU A 105 -3.13 -3.49 -12.75
CA LEU A 105 -3.67 -4.11 -11.52
C LEU A 105 -3.83 -3.06 -10.41
N LYS A 106 -2.81 -2.22 -10.20
CA LYS A 106 -2.86 -1.10 -9.25
C LYS A 106 -4.05 -0.18 -9.49
N GLU A 107 -4.31 0.21 -10.74
CA GLU A 107 -5.44 1.08 -11.07
C GLU A 107 -6.78 0.43 -10.78
N LEU A 108 -6.94 -0.85 -11.11
CA LEU A 108 -8.18 -1.60 -10.84
C LEU A 108 -8.45 -1.74 -9.34
N VAL A 109 -7.44 -2.06 -8.54
CA VAL A 109 -7.56 -2.15 -7.08
C VAL A 109 -7.90 -0.80 -6.47
N ASN A 110 -7.21 0.27 -6.87
CA ASN A 110 -7.47 1.62 -6.37
C ASN A 110 -8.87 2.13 -6.79
N LYS A 111 -9.41 1.66 -7.91
CA LYS A 111 -10.79 1.96 -8.35
C LYS A 111 -11.83 1.30 -7.44
N GLN A 112 -11.56 0.09 -6.96
CA GLN A 112 -12.42 -0.65 -6.04
C GLN A 112 -12.34 -0.10 -4.62
N TYR A 113 -11.15 0.31 -4.18
CA TYR A 113 -10.89 0.80 -2.82
C TYR A 113 -10.31 2.23 -2.84
N LYS A 114 -11.17 3.25 -2.82
CA LYS A 114 -10.77 4.68 -2.95
C LYS A 114 -9.73 5.17 -1.94
N SER A 115 -9.67 4.55 -0.77
CA SER A 115 -8.74 4.93 0.31
C SER A 115 -7.50 4.04 0.39
N LEU A 116 -7.42 3.00 -0.44
CA LEU A 116 -6.28 2.11 -0.56
C LEU A 116 -5.47 2.55 -1.78
N GLU A 117 -4.20 2.86 -1.57
CA GLU A 117 -3.23 3.09 -2.65
C GLU A 117 -2.14 2.03 -2.49
N ILE A 118 -2.16 1.00 -3.35
CA ILE A 118 -1.05 0.03 -3.50
C ILE A 118 0.05 0.57 -4.43
#